data_AF-A0A3D2V1F4-F1
#
_entry.id   AF-A0A3D2V1F4-F1
#
_cell.length_a   1.000
_cell.length_b   1.000
_cell.length_c   1.000
_cell.angle_alpha   90.00
_cell.angle_beta   90.00
_cell.angle_gamma   90.00
#
_symmetry.space_group_name_H-M   'P 1'
#
loop_
_entity.id
_entity.type
_entity.pdbx_description
1 polymer ?
#
loop_
_entity_poly.entity_id
_entity_poly.type
_entity_poly.pdbx_seq_one_letter_code
_entity_poly.pdbx_strand_id
1 'polypeptide(L)' 'TRIETDDKGFIKVGERYQTAEPSIFAIGDVIGGIMLAHKASAEGKMVVQILAGEGPNQKASCVPAVVFTDPELAWCG' A
#
# COMPACT_ATOMS: atom_id res chain seq x y z
N THR A 1 -7.59 -11.34 17.59
CA THR A 1 -7.45 -11.20 16.13
C THR A 1 -6.09 -11.76 15.74
N ARG A 2 -5.98 -12.44 14.58
CA ARG A 2 -4.70 -13.02 14.10
C ARG A 2 -4.02 -12.02 13.19
N ILE A 3 -3.19 -11.15 13.76
CA ILE A 3 -2.39 -10.16 13.01
C ILE A 3 -0.93 -10.49 13.24
N GLU A 4 -0.18 -10.62 12.17
CA GLU A 4 1.25 -10.91 12.20
C GLU A 4 2.05 -9.70 11.72
N THR A 5 3.18 -9.46 12.36
CA THR A 5 4.13 -8.42 11.96
C THR A 5 5.47 -9.02 11.54
N ASP A 6 6.26 -8.26 10.80
CA ASP A 6 7.68 -8.55 10.61
C ASP A 6 8.54 -8.03 11.78
N ASP A 7 9.85 -8.23 11.70
CA ASP A 7 10.81 -7.81 12.74
C ASP A 7 10.90 -6.28 12.90
N LYS A 8 10.40 -5.51 11.92
CA LYS A 8 10.34 -4.05 11.95
C LYS A 8 8.98 -3.52 12.44
N GLY A 9 8.03 -4.41 12.71
CA GLY A 9 6.69 -4.07 13.19
C GLY A 9 5.67 -3.79 12.08
N PHE A 10 5.99 -4.02 10.80
CA PHE A 10 5.02 -3.87 9.71
C PHE A 10 4.05 -5.04 9.67
N ILE A 11 2.78 -4.76 9.42
CA ILE A 11 1.75 -5.79 9.28
C ILE A 11 1.99 -6.58 7.98
N LYS A 12 2.11 -7.90 8.10
CA LYS A 12 2.22 -8.79 6.95
C LYS A 12 0.88 -8.87 6.23
N VAL A 13 0.90 -8.62 4.92
CA VAL A 13 -0.27 -8.72 4.05
C VAL A 13 0.03 -9.53 2.79
N GLY A 14 -1.00 -10.17 2.25
CA GLY A 14 -0.94 -10.81 0.93
C GLY A 14 -1.10 -9.83 -0.23
N GLU A 15 -1.13 -10.34 -1.46
CA GLU A 15 -1.24 -9.53 -2.70
C GLU A 15 -2.51 -8.69 -2.80
N ARG A 16 -3.55 -9.06 -2.03
CA ARG A 16 -4.83 -8.35 -1.94
C ARG A 16 -4.97 -7.54 -0.64
N TYR A 17 -3.85 -7.23 0.03
CA TYR A 17 -3.78 -6.44 1.26
C TYR A 17 -4.47 -7.06 2.49
N GLN A 18 -4.78 -8.35 2.42
CA GLN A 18 -5.40 -9.09 3.53
C GLN A 18 -4.34 -9.51 4.54
N THR A 19 -4.67 -9.39 5.82
CA THR A 19 -3.84 -9.92 6.92
C THR A 19 -4.04 -11.43 7.08
N ALA A 20 -3.40 -12.04 8.08
CA ALA A 20 -3.65 -13.44 8.44
C ALA A 20 -5.10 -13.71 8.91
N GLU A 21 -5.84 -12.66 9.28
CA GLU A 21 -7.28 -12.70 9.49
C GLU A 21 -8.01 -12.24 8.21
N PRO A 22 -8.77 -13.12 7.51
CA PRO A 22 -9.36 -12.82 6.20
C PRO A 22 -10.32 -11.62 6.17
N SER A 23 -10.91 -11.30 7.32
CA SER A 23 -11.83 -10.16 7.48
C SER A 23 -11.13 -8.81 7.70
N ILE A 24 -9.80 -8.80 7.86
CA ILE A 24 -9.01 -7.60 8.19
C ILE A 24 -7.98 -7.33 7.10
N PHE A 25 -7.90 -6.07 6.69
CA PHE A 25 -6.99 -5.55 5.66
C PHE A 25 -6.08 -4.47 6.25
N ALA A 26 -4.89 -4.29 5.66
CA ALA A 26 -3.96 -3.22 6.04
C ALA A 26 -3.29 -2.62 4.79
N ILE A 27 -3.07 -1.30 4.79
CA ILE A 27 -2.55 -0.53 3.65
C ILE A 27 -1.65 0.61 4.13
N GLY A 28 -0.93 1.24 3.20
CA GLY A 28 -0.12 2.44 3.47
C GLY A 28 1.11 2.13 4.32
N ASP A 29 1.44 3.05 5.21
CA ASP A 29 2.71 3.00 5.94
C ASP A 29 2.81 1.82 6.92
N VAL A 30 1.67 1.31 7.41
CA VAL A 30 1.63 0.21 8.39
C VAL A 30 2.04 -1.14 7.80
N ILE A 31 2.04 -1.29 6.46
CA ILE A 31 2.50 -2.49 5.75
C ILE A 31 3.91 -2.33 5.16
N GLY A 32 4.57 -1.20 5.42
CA GLY A 32 5.91 -0.90 4.90
C GLY A 32 5.95 -0.57 3.40
N GLY A 33 7.13 -0.72 2.80
CA GLY A 33 7.40 -0.32 1.43
C GLY A 33 7.61 1.19 1.28
N ILE A 34 7.15 1.76 0.16
CA ILE A 34 7.22 3.20 -0.09
C ILE A 34 6.15 3.91 0.75
N MET A 35 6.60 4.73 1.71
CA MET A 35 5.73 5.47 2.63
C MET A 35 5.38 6.85 2.06
N LEU A 36 4.48 6.86 1.07
CA LEU A 36 4.00 8.07 0.40
C LEU A 36 2.48 8.14 0.42
N ALA A 37 1.94 9.34 0.67
CA ALA A 37 0.49 9.55 0.81
C ALA A 37 -0.33 9.07 -0.39
N HIS A 38 0.16 9.29 -1.61
CA HIS A 38 -0.55 8.88 -2.82
C HIS A 38 -0.48 7.36 -3.06
N LYS A 39 0.57 6.68 -2.59
CA LYS A 39 0.67 5.21 -2.57
C LYS A 39 -0.38 4.63 -1.63
N ALA A 40 -0.41 5.09 -0.36
CA ALA A 40 -1.43 4.65 0.61
C ALA A 40 -2.87 4.88 0.12
N SER A 41 -3.11 6.03 -0.53
CA SER A 41 -4.41 6.36 -1.11
C SER A 41 -4.80 5.42 -2.27
N ALA A 42 -3.84 5.05 -3.12
CA ALA A 42 -4.08 4.11 -4.22
C ALA A 42 -4.39 2.69 -3.71
N GLU A 43 -3.65 2.23 -2.69
CA GLU A 43 -3.91 0.94 -2.03
C GLU A 43 -5.30 0.90 -1.39
N GLY A 44 -5.72 1.97 -0.73
CA GLY A 44 -7.07 2.05 -0.17
C GLY A 44 -8.17 1.93 -1.22
N LYS A 45 -8.02 2.60 -2.37
CA LYS A 45 -8.93 2.43 -3.50
C LYS A 45 -8.94 0.98 -4.00
N MET A 46 -7.77 0.35 -4.08
CA MET A 46 -7.65 -1.05 -4.53
C MET A 46 -8.34 -2.03 -3.56
N VAL A 47 -8.20 -1.83 -2.24
CA VAL A 47 -8.90 -2.64 -1.24
C VAL A 47 -10.42 -2.48 -1.36
N VAL A 48 -10.92 -1.26 -1.54
CA VAL A 48 -12.36 -1.03 -1.74
C VAL A 48 -12.87 -1.73 -3.01
N GLN A 49 -12.12 -1.69 -4.12
CA GLN A 49 -12.46 -2.42 -5.35
C GLN A 49 -12.49 -3.94 -5.12
N ILE A 50 -11.48 -4.48 -4.43
CA ILE A 50 -11.42 -5.88 -4.03
C ILE A 50 -12.65 -6.30 -3.22
N LEU A 51 -13.05 -5.47 -2.25
CA LEU A 51 -14.23 -5.70 -1.40
C LEU A 51 -15.54 -5.59 -2.18
N ALA A 52 -15.58 -4.74 -3.22
CA ALA A 52 -16.71 -4.61 -4.13
C ALA A 52 -16.82 -5.77 -5.15
N GLY A 53 -15.86 -6.72 -5.16
CA GLY A 53 -15.83 -7.83 -6.11
C GLY A 53 -15.21 -7.48 -7.46
N GLU A 54 -14.60 -6.30 -7.58
CA GLU A 54 -13.85 -5.90 -8.78
C GLU A 54 -12.46 -6.55 -8.78
N GLY A 55 -11.97 -6.94 -9.97
CA GLY A 55 -10.64 -7.52 -10.12
C GLY A 55 -9.53 -6.48 -9.89
N PRO A 56 -8.41 -6.84 -9.24
CA PRO A 56 -7.34 -5.89 -8.97
C PRO A 56 -6.71 -5.42 -10.29
N ASN A 57 -6.80 -4.12 -10.57
CA ASN A 57 -6.06 -3.50 -11.68
C ASN A 57 -4.58 -3.36 -11.29
N GLN A 58 -3.82 -4.45 -11.32
CA GLN A 58 -2.36 -4.43 -11.18
C GLN A 58 -1.73 -3.98 -12.51
N LYS A 59 -1.99 -2.75 -12.95
CA LYS A 59 -1.14 -2.13 -13.97
C LYS A 59 0.19 -1.76 -13.32
N ALA A 60 1.29 -1.91 -14.07
CA ALA A 60 2.63 -1.52 -13.64
C ALA A 60 2.60 -0.14 -12.96
N SER A 61 2.81 -0.14 -11.64
CA SER A 61 2.63 1.05 -10.80
C SER A 61 3.96 1.76 -10.63
N CYS A 62 4.23 2.74 -11.48
CA CYS A 62 5.22 3.77 -11.18
C CYS A 62 4.68 4.62 -10.02
N VAL A 63 5.40 4.68 -8.90
CA VAL A 63 5.05 5.51 -7.74
C VAL A 63 6.03 6.68 -7.70
N PRO A 64 5.60 7.90 -8.09
CA PRO A 64 6.50 9.06 -8.10
C PRO A 64 6.98 9.40 -6.68
N ALA A 65 8.25 9.74 -6.53
CA ALA A 65 8.77 10.33 -5.29
C ALA A 65 9.19 11.78 -5.54
N VAL A 66 8.86 12.67 -4.58
CA VAL A 66 9.12 14.11 -4.67
C VAL A 66 9.73 14.60 -3.36
N VAL A 67 10.78 15.41 -3.48
CA VAL A 67 11.37 16.17 -2.38
C VAL A 67 11.15 17.66 -2.66
N PHE A 68 10.35 18.30 -1.81
CA PHE A 68 9.89 19.69 -1.95
C PHE A 68 10.93 20.71 -1.43
N THR A 69 12.17 20.59 -1.89
CA THR A 69 13.24 21.60 -1.68
C THR A 69 13.17 22.70 -2.75
N ASP A 70 14.09 23.67 -2.69
CA ASP A 70 14.30 24.66 -3.75
C ASP A 70 15.75 24.57 -4.27
N PRO A 71 15.99 24.02 -5.49
CA PRO A 71 15.00 23.49 -6.42
C PRO A 71 14.38 22.16 -5.95
N GLU A 72 13.19 21.85 -6.48
CA GLU A 72 12.51 20.58 -6.25
C GLU A 72 13.23 19.41 -6.94
N LEU A 73 13.09 18.21 -6.38
CA LEU A 73 13.60 16.96 -6.96
C LEU A 73 12.47 15.94 -7.08
N ALA A 74 12.29 15.36 -8.27
CA ALA A 74 11.28 14.34 -8.52
C ALA A 74 11.81 13.23 -9.44
N TRP A 75 11.33 12.00 -9.24
CA TRP A 75 11.62 10.83 -10.07
C TRP A 75 10.43 9.86 -10.09
N CYS A 76 10.29 9.12 -11.19
CA CYS A 76 9.42 7.95 -11.32
C CYS A 76 10.10 6.97 -12.29
N GLY A 77 10.04 5.66 -12.03
CA GLY A 77 10.55 4.60 -12.89
C GLY A 77 9.85 3.28 -12.67
#